data_AF-K5VPK2-F1
#
_entry.id   AF-K5VPK2-F1
#
_cell.length_a   1.000
_cell.length_b   1.000
_cell.length_c   1.000
_cell.angle_alpha   90.00
_cell.angle_beta   90.00
_cell.angle_gamma   90.00
#
_symmetry.space_group_name_H-M   'P 1'
#
loop_
_entity.id
_entity.type
_entity.pdbx_description
1 polymer ?
#
loop_
_entity_poly.entity_id
_entity_poly.type
_entity_poly.pdbx_seq_one_letter_code
_entity_poly.pdbx_strand_id
1 'polypeptide(L)'
;MFNTQQPLPSILTNQPSEIVEAMRRCRKVEAAITRDLEKATARREVATLKQNLVDVRILGHLLSVGPSEVAKLHVAQTITSCEDDGLLIKQGCFYNQHFVRTLNKSSVLKAKGPTPEPSRHLSISIFNETQALVVQDLKPSPRDHRHAKSSDLRRDNQRCVISGHVETKYLERQVAQGFTLNINWKHVAQTECSHVFSESTNWDLRNYAK
;
A
#
# COMPACT_ATOMS: atom_id res chain seq x y z
N MET A 1 4.93 -5.40 -10.22
CA MET A 1 4.74 -3.94 -10.42
C MET A 1 3.41 -3.78 -11.16
N PHE A 2 2.42 -3.08 -10.58
CA PHE A 2 1.09 -2.95 -11.20
C PHE A 2 1.18 -2.03 -12.41
N ASN A 3 0.92 -2.56 -13.59
CA ASN A 3 0.76 -1.72 -14.77
C ASN A 3 -0.65 -1.14 -14.75
N THR A 4 -0.82 0.03 -14.13
CA THR A 4 -2.11 0.73 -14.04
C THR A 4 -2.68 1.17 -15.39
N GLN A 5 -1.93 0.96 -16.48
CA GLN A 5 -2.40 1.14 -17.86
C GLN A 5 -3.09 -0.11 -18.41
N GLN A 6 -3.02 -1.26 -17.74
CA GLN A 6 -3.73 -2.46 -18.18
C GLN A 6 -5.24 -2.35 -17.87
N PRO A 7 -6.10 -2.85 -18.77
CA PRO A 7 -7.53 -2.97 -18.50
C PRO A 7 -7.80 -3.85 -17.28
N LEU A 8 -8.94 -3.61 -16.62
CA LEU A 8 -9.36 -4.47 -15.51
C LEU A 8 -9.59 -5.92 -15.98
N PRO A 9 -9.18 -6.93 -15.19
CA PRO A 9 -9.38 -8.33 -15.55
C PRO A 9 -10.87 -8.62 -15.74
N SER A 10 -11.22 -9.49 -16.68
CA SER A 10 -12.60 -9.77 -17.12
C SER A 10 -13.39 -10.71 -16.20
N ILE A 11 -12.75 -11.50 -15.34
CA ILE A 11 -13.43 -12.41 -14.41
C ILE A 11 -12.67 -12.47 -13.08
N LEU A 12 -13.41 -12.35 -11.97
CA LEU A 12 -12.95 -12.74 -10.63
C LEU A 12 -13.68 -14.05 -10.28
N THR A 13 -13.06 -15.20 -10.49
CA THR A 13 -13.63 -16.50 -10.10
C THR A 13 -13.41 -16.72 -8.61
N ASN A 14 -14.40 -17.30 -7.92
CA ASN A 14 -14.33 -17.67 -6.49
C ASN A 14 -14.10 -16.49 -5.52
N GLN A 15 -14.72 -15.34 -5.78
CA GLN A 15 -14.69 -14.18 -4.87
C GLN A 15 -16.08 -13.93 -4.26
N PRO A 16 -16.15 -13.34 -3.05
CA PRO A 16 -17.40 -12.86 -2.45
C PRO A 16 -18.22 -11.97 -3.41
N SER A 17 -19.55 -12.04 -3.29
CA SER A 17 -20.49 -11.29 -4.12
C SER A 17 -20.23 -9.77 -4.13
N GLU A 18 -19.83 -9.25 -2.99
CA GLU A 18 -19.51 -7.83 -2.74
C GLU A 18 -18.32 -7.38 -3.59
N ILE A 19 -17.28 -8.21 -3.65
CA ILE A 19 -16.07 -7.95 -4.44
C ILE A 19 -16.41 -8.01 -5.94
N VAL A 20 -17.26 -8.95 -6.35
CA VAL A 20 -17.71 -9.08 -7.73
C VAL A 20 -18.58 -7.89 -8.16
N GLU A 21 -19.49 -7.42 -7.30
CA GLU A 21 -20.32 -6.23 -7.55
C GLU A 21 -19.47 -4.96 -7.69
N ALA A 22 -18.56 -4.74 -6.73
CA ALA A 22 -17.64 -3.61 -6.75
C ALA A 22 -16.77 -3.62 -8.02
N MET A 23 -16.26 -4.79 -8.43
CA MET A 23 -15.50 -4.94 -9.67
C MET A 23 -16.34 -4.61 -10.90
N ARG A 24 -17.61 -5.06 -10.95
CA ARG A 24 -18.53 -4.73 -12.05
C ARG A 24 -18.75 -3.23 -12.14
N ARG A 25 -18.91 -2.55 -11.00
CA ARG A 25 -19.04 -1.09 -10.93
C ARG A 25 -17.80 -0.40 -11.48
N CYS A 26 -16.59 -0.79 -11.05
CA CYS A 26 -15.35 -0.23 -11.59
C CYS A 26 -15.24 -0.39 -13.12
N ARG A 27 -15.59 -1.55 -13.68
CA ARG A 27 -15.57 -1.78 -15.14
C ARG A 27 -16.57 -0.92 -15.89
N LYS A 28 -17.76 -0.70 -15.34
CA LYS A 28 -18.77 0.18 -15.94
C LYS A 28 -18.23 1.61 -16.07
N VAL A 29 -17.60 2.12 -15.01
CA VAL A 29 -16.98 3.46 -15.01
C VAL A 29 -15.77 3.50 -15.95
N GLU A 30 -14.92 2.47 -15.95
CA GLU A 30 -13.78 2.35 -16.87
C GLU A 30 -14.20 2.45 -18.34
N ALA A 31 -15.26 1.72 -18.72
CA ALA A 31 -15.80 1.72 -20.07
C ALA A 31 -16.44 3.08 -20.44
N ALA A 32 -17.09 3.76 -19.49
CA ALA A 32 -17.59 5.12 -19.70
C ALA A 32 -16.45 6.09 -19.98
N ILE A 33 -15.43 6.13 -19.11
CA ILE A 33 -14.27 7.02 -19.26
C ILE A 33 -13.51 6.75 -20.56
N THR A 34 -13.38 5.47 -20.97
CA THR A 34 -12.69 5.10 -22.21
C THR A 34 -13.43 5.62 -23.44
N ARG A 35 -14.76 5.51 -23.47
CA ARG A 35 -15.59 6.09 -24.56
C ARG A 35 -15.50 7.61 -24.60
N ASP A 36 -15.45 8.27 -23.45
CA ASP A 36 -15.31 9.73 -23.39
C ASP A 36 -13.91 10.16 -23.85
N LEU A 37 -12.88 9.39 -23.51
CA LEU A 37 -11.50 9.63 -23.94
C LEU A 37 -11.32 9.53 -25.46
N GLU A 38 -12.04 8.62 -26.12
CA GLU A 38 -12.04 8.49 -27.59
C GLU A 38 -12.66 9.72 -28.29
N LYS A 39 -13.60 10.40 -27.62
CA LYS A 39 -14.29 11.58 -28.15
C LYS A 39 -13.62 12.89 -27.79
N ALA A 40 -12.83 12.91 -26.71
CA ALA A 40 -12.20 14.12 -26.19
C ALA A 40 -11.12 14.64 -27.16
N THR A 41 -11.26 15.90 -27.55
CA THR A 41 -10.30 16.59 -28.44
C THR A 41 -9.42 17.57 -27.67
N ALA A 42 -9.90 18.10 -26.54
CA ALA A 42 -9.19 19.07 -25.74
C ALA A 42 -8.10 18.41 -24.88
N ARG A 43 -6.86 18.92 -24.98
CA ARG A 43 -5.70 18.36 -24.25
C ARG A 43 -5.90 18.27 -22.73
N ARG A 44 -6.55 19.26 -22.12
CA ARG A 44 -6.82 19.28 -20.67
C ARG A 44 -7.82 18.21 -20.27
N GLU A 45 -8.89 18.06 -21.04
CA GLU A 45 -9.92 17.04 -20.84
C GLU A 45 -9.33 15.63 -20.96
N VAL A 46 -8.56 15.38 -22.02
CA VAL A 46 -7.83 14.11 -22.23
C VAL A 46 -6.94 13.77 -21.04
N ALA A 47 -6.22 14.75 -20.47
CA ALA A 47 -5.38 14.53 -19.31
C ALA A 47 -6.19 14.14 -18.06
N THR A 48 -7.30 14.82 -17.81
CA THR A 48 -8.21 14.51 -16.70
C THR A 48 -8.82 13.12 -16.83
N LEU A 49 -9.33 12.77 -18.01
CA LEU A 49 -9.91 11.45 -18.28
C LEU A 49 -8.88 10.32 -18.11
N LYS A 50 -7.64 10.53 -18.57
CA LYS A 50 -6.55 9.57 -18.34
C LYS A 50 -6.24 9.38 -16.85
N GLN A 51 -6.25 10.45 -16.07
CA GLN A 51 -6.04 10.36 -14.62
C GLN A 51 -7.19 9.61 -13.93
N ASN A 52 -8.43 9.96 -14.26
CA ASN A 52 -9.62 9.28 -13.75
C ASN A 52 -9.61 7.78 -14.09
N LEU A 53 -9.18 7.43 -15.31
CA LEU A 53 -9.05 6.04 -15.74
C LEU A 53 -8.06 5.26 -14.87
N VAL A 54 -6.90 5.85 -14.58
CA VAL A 54 -5.89 5.25 -13.69
C VAL A 54 -6.46 5.05 -12.29
N ASP A 55 -7.17 6.04 -11.76
CA ASP A 55 -7.73 6.00 -10.41
C ASP A 55 -8.79 4.90 -10.26
N VAL A 56 -9.68 4.73 -11.25
CA VAL A 56 -10.66 3.63 -11.29
C VAL A 56 -9.97 2.26 -11.41
N ARG A 57 -8.93 2.16 -12.23
CA ARG A 57 -8.17 0.92 -12.41
C ARG A 57 -7.44 0.49 -11.14
N ILE A 58 -6.93 1.44 -10.37
CA ILE A 58 -6.31 1.15 -9.07
C ILE A 58 -7.32 0.45 -8.15
N LEU A 59 -8.55 0.96 -8.05
CA LEU A 59 -9.60 0.31 -7.24
C LEU A 59 -9.90 -1.11 -7.71
N GLY A 60 -10.11 -1.31 -9.02
CA GLY A 60 -10.37 -2.65 -9.54
C GLY A 60 -9.18 -3.61 -9.33
N HIS A 61 -7.94 -3.13 -9.48
CA HIS A 61 -6.78 -3.96 -9.16
C HIS A 61 -6.71 -4.31 -7.67
N LEU A 62 -6.98 -3.37 -6.76
CA LEU A 62 -7.00 -3.64 -5.32
C LEU A 62 -8.01 -4.74 -4.95
N LEU A 63 -9.15 -4.82 -5.64
CA LEU A 63 -10.10 -5.94 -5.48
C LEU A 63 -9.55 -7.28 -5.95
N SER A 64 -8.73 -7.29 -7.01
CA SER A 64 -8.19 -8.52 -7.60
C SER A 64 -6.98 -9.05 -6.81
N VAL A 65 -6.04 -8.16 -6.48
CA VAL A 65 -4.71 -8.50 -5.98
C VAL A 65 -4.44 -7.97 -4.57
N GLY A 66 -5.48 -7.48 -3.89
CA GLY A 66 -5.36 -6.96 -2.53
C GLY A 66 -4.62 -7.94 -1.61
N PRO A 67 -3.84 -7.43 -0.64
CA PRO A 67 -2.91 -8.25 0.16
C PRO A 67 -3.60 -9.27 1.07
N SER A 68 -4.89 -9.06 1.36
CA SER A 68 -5.73 -9.96 2.14
C SER A 68 -7.19 -9.86 1.70
N GLU A 69 -7.99 -10.88 2.01
CA GLU A 69 -9.43 -10.87 1.74
C GLU A 69 -10.14 -9.76 2.53
N VAL A 70 -9.70 -9.47 3.75
CA VAL A 70 -10.21 -8.35 4.55
C VAL A 70 -9.98 -7.00 3.85
N ALA A 71 -8.79 -6.80 3.29
CA ALA A 71 -8.47 -5.59 2.54
C ALA A 71 -9.33 -5.46 1.28
N LYS A 72 -9.50 -6.56 0.53
CA LYS A 72 -10.36 -6.57 -0.66
C LYS A 72 -11.82 -6.26 -0.31
N LEU A 73 -12.34 -6.83 0.78
CA LEU A 73 -13.71 -6.59 1.23
C LEU A 73 -13.90 -5.13 1.66
N HIS A 74 -12.94 -4.55 2.38
CA HIS A 74 -12.98 -3.14 2.75
C HIS A 74 -13.01 -2.21 1.52
N VAL A 75 -12.18 -2.51 0.51
CA VAL A 75 -12.21 -1.78 -0.76
C VAL A 75 -13.55 -1.95 -1.47
N ALA A 76 -14.11 -3.17 -1.48
CA ALA A 76 -15.42 -3.43 -2.08
C ALA A 76 -16.55 -2.65 -1.39
N GLN A 77 -16.54 -2.60 -0.06
CA GLN A 77 -17.48 -1.80 0.74
C GLN A 77 -17.34 -0.31 0.42
N THR A 78 -16.10 0.20 0.35
CA THR A 78 -15.80 1.60 0.01
C THR A 78 -16.33 1.97 -1.38
N ILE A 79 -16.18 1.08 -2.36
CA ILE A 79 -16.69 1.29 -3.73
C ILE A 79 -18.23 1.26 -3.74
N THR A 80 -18.82 0.34 -2.99
CA THR A 80 -20.28 0.16 -2.94
C THR A 80 -20.96 1.33 -2.25
N SER A 81 -20.33 1.91 -1.22
CA SER A 81 -20.84 3.09 -0.50
C SER A 81 -20.73 4.40 -1.29
N CYS A 82 -20.04 4.42 -2.43
CA CYS A 82 -20.01 5.62 -3.27
C CYS A 82 -21.38 5.84 -3.92
N GLU A 83 -21.95 7.02 -3.77
CA GLU A 83 -23.25 7.35 -4.37
C GLU A 83 -23.14 7.50 -5.90
N ASP A 84 -22.06 8.12 -6.37
CA ASP A 84 -21.82 8.41 -7.78
C ASP A 84 -20.40 7.99 -8.24
N ASP A 85 -20.19 8.05 -9.56
CA ASP A 85 -18.94 7.68 -10.21
C ASP A 85 -17.80 8.67 -9.90
N GLY A 86 -18.12 9.94 -9.61
CA GLY A 86 -17.15 10.96 -9.21
C GLY A 86 -16.57 10.69 -7.82
N LEU A 87 -17.39 10.26 -6.86
CA LEU A 87 -16.93 9.80 -5.54
C LEU A 87 -16.05 8.55 -5.68
N LEU A 88 -16.42 7.60 -6.54
CA LEU A 88 -15.61 6.43 -6.83
C LEU A 88 -14.23 6.83 -7.38
N ILE A 89 -14.17 7.74 -8.35
CA ILE A 89 -12.91 8.26 -8.89
C ILE A 89 -12.07 8.94 -7.79
N LYS A 90 -12.70 9.75 -6.92
CA LYS A 90 -12.01 10.39 -5.78
C LYS A 90 -11.42 9.35 -4.82
N GLN A 91 -12.11 8.25 -4.54
CA GLN A 91 -11.57 7.16 -3.75
C GLN A 91 -10.36 6.52 -4.43
N GLY A 92 -10.43 6.26 -5.74
CA GLY A 92 -9.28 5.77 -6.51
C GLY A 92 -8.08 6.71 -6.44
N CYS A 93 -8.34 8.02 -6.52
CA CYS A 93 -7.32 9.05 -6.38
C CYS A 93 -6.69 9.06 -4.98
N PHE A 94 -7.49 8.87 -3.92
CA PHE A 94 -6.98 8.70 -2.56
C PHE A 94 -6.04 7.50 -2.45
N TYR A 95 -6.46 6.32 -2.93
CA TYR A 95 -5.59 5.13 -2.94
C TYR A 95 -4.32 5.34 -3.79
N ASN A 96 -4.46 6.02 -4.93
CA ASN A 96 -3.32 6.37 -5.76
C ASN A 96 -2.34 7.28 -5.03
N GLN A 97 -2.81 8.32 -4.36
CA GLN A 97 -1.94 9.31 -3.70
C GLN A 97 -1.27 8.76 -2.44
N HIS A 98 -2.02 8.02 -1.61
CA HIS A 98 -1.56 7.64 -0.26
C HIS A 98 -0.99 6.23 -0.19
N PHE A 99 -1.39 5.32 -1.07
CA PHE A 99 -0.86 3.95 -1.09
C PHE A 99 0.07 3.73 -2.28
N VAL A 100 -0.43 3.82 -3.50
CA VAL A 100 0.35 3.45 -4.70
C VAL A 100 1.50 4.42 -4.95
N ARG A 101 1.25 5.73 -4.85
CA ARG A 101 2.27 6.76 -5.01
C ARG A 101 3.20 6.84 -3.82
N THR A 102 2.82 6.50 -2.60
CA THR A 102 3.81 6.46 -1.51
C THR A 102 4.83 5.35 -1.75
N LEU A 103 4.36 4.22 -2.29
CA LEU A 103 5.21 3.09 -2.68
C LEU A 103 5.99 3.35 -4.00
N ASN A 104 5.51 4.26 -4.87
CA ASN A 104 6.16 4.58 -6.16
C ASN A 104 6.98 5.89 -6.16
N LYS A 105 6.57 6.92 -5.41
CA LYS A 105 7.20 8.26 -5.32
C LYS A 105 8.36 8.28 -4.33
N SER A 106 8.41 7.33 -3.40
CA SER A 106 9.59 7.16 -2.57
C SER A 106 10.46 6.05 -3.16
N SER A 107 11.69 6.42 -3.50
CA SER A 107 12.89 5.73 -3.05
C SER A 107 13.27 4.32 -3.54
N VAL A 108 12.38 3.43 -3.99
CA VAL A 108 12.81 2.05 -4.33
C VAL A 108 13.57 1.95 -5.66
N LEU A 109 13.19 2.74 -6.66
CA LEU A 109 13.88 2.75 -7.97
C LEU A 109 14.89 3.91 -8.11
N LYS A 110 14.83 4.91 -7.23
CA LYS A 110 15.66 6.14 -7.33
C LYS A 110 16.36 6.56 -6.03
N ALA A 111 16.05 6.04 -4.84
CA ALA A 111 16.85 6.37 -3.65
C ALA A 111 18.12 5.54 -3.63
N LYS A 112 19.11 6.06 -4.35
CA LYS A 112 20.49 6.11 -3.85
C LYS A 112 20.71 7.36 -2.98
N GLY A 113 19.67 7.85 -2.30
CA GLY A 113 19.68 9.12 -1.56
C GLY A 113 19.40 8.90 -0.07
N PRO A 114 20.00 9.69 0.84
CA PRO A 114 19.77 9.60 2.28
C PRO A 114 18.30 9.79 2.65
N THR A 115 17.86 9.12 3.71
CA THR A 115 16.58 9.40 4.37
C THR A 115 16.49 10.91 4.66
N PRO A 116 15.36 11.58 4.33
CA PRO A 116 15.22 13.01 4.61
C PRO A 116 15.40 13.29 6.10
N GLU A 117 15.99 14.44 6.41
CA GLU A 117 16.16 14.92 7.78
C GLU A 117 14.78 15.02 8.48
N PRO A 118 14.66 14.63 9.76
CA PRO A 118 13.40 14.72 10.49
C PRO A 118 12.79 16.13 10.43
N SER A 119 11.47 16.19 10.26
CA SER A 119 10.72 17.46 10.27
C SER A 119 10.88 18.16 11.61
N ARG A 120 11.40 19.39 11.61
CA ARG A 120 11.49 20.26 12.78
C ARG A 120 10.19 21.04 12.95
N HIS A 121 9.08 20.35 13.20
CA HIS A 121 7.80 21.02 13.43
C HIS A 121 7.68 21.49 14.90
N LEU A 122 7.27 22.74 15.11
CA LEU A 122 7.22 23.41 16.42
C LEU A 122 6.13 22.90 17.38
N SER A 123 5.33 21.91 16.97
CA SER A 123 4.34 21.24 17.85
C SER A 123 4.96 20.17 18.77
N ILE A 124 6.26 19.87 18.62
CA ILE A 124 7.04 18.96 19.48
C ILE A 124 7.52 19.73 20.74
N SER A 125 6.61 20.40 21.45
CA SER A 125 6.94 21.05 22.73
C SER A 125 6.62 20.13 23.92
N ILE A 126 5.61 19.25 23.77
CA ILE A 126 5.13 18.36 24.83
C ILE A 126 5.88 17.01 24.85
N PHE A 127 6.84 16.79 23.94
CA PHE A 127 7.58 15.52 23.81
C PHE A 127 9.05 15.61 24.24
N ASN A 128 9.51 16.72 24.82
CA ASN A 128 10.95 16.90 25.06
C ASN A 128 11.49 16.15 26.29
N GLU A 129 10.68 15.91 27.34
CA GLU A 129 11.13 15.15 28.53
C GLU A 129 11.23 13.64 28.24
N THR A 130 10.34 13.09 27.42
CA THR A 130 10.40 11.69 26.97
C THR A 130 11.46 11.46 25.89
N GLN A 131 11.83 12.48 25.12
CA GLN A 131 12.84 12.35 24.06
C GLN A 131 14.24 12.05 24.63
N ALA A 132 14.62 12.63 25.77
CA ALA A 132 15.92 12.35 26.40
C ALA A 132 16.04 10.89 26.86
N LEU A 133 14.95 10.30 27.37
CA LEU A 133 14.90 8.89 27.78
C LEU A 133 14.86 7.94 26.57
N VAL A 134 14.11 8.30 25.53
CA VAL A 134 14.01 7.50 24.29
C VAL A 134 15.33 7.53 23.50
N VAL A 135 16.03 8.67 23.45
CA VAL A 135 17.31 8.81 22.75
C VAL A 135 18.41 7.93 23.34
N GLN A 136 18.35 7.65 24.65
CA GLN A 136 19.31 6.76 25.31
C GLN A 136 19.16 5.30 24.85
N ASP A 137 17.95 4.88 24.45
CA ASP A 137 17.63 3.55 23.92
C ASP A 137 17.61 3.48 22.38
N LEU A 138 17.72 4.63 21.69
CA LEU A 138 17.76 4.68 20.23
C LEU A 138 19.10 4.14 19.71
N LYS A 139 19.05 2.95 19.12
CA LYS A 139 20.19 2.42 18.35
C LYS A 139 20.45 3.33 17.14
N PRO A 140 21.72 3.60 16.81
CA PRO A 140 22.07 4.42 15.66
C PRO A 140 21.46 3.85 14.39
N SER A 141 20.97 4.74 13.52
CA SER A 141 20.38 4.35 12.24
C SER A 141 21.40 3.55 11.42
N PRO A 142 21.03 2.35 10.93
CA PRO A 142 21.93 1.53 10.14
C PRO A 142 22.43 2.27 8.89
N ARG A 143 23.75 2.23 8.65
CA ARG A 143 24.38 2.91 7.51
C ARG A 143 24.33 2.12 6.20
N ASP A 144 23.87 0.87 6.26
CA ASP A 144 23.67 0.05 5.09
C ASP A 144 22.30 -0.64 5.09
N HIS A 145 21.85 -0.97 3.89
CA HIS A 145 20.55 -1.57 3.64
C HIS A 145 20.37 -2.93 4.34
N ARG A 146 21.46 -3.71 4.49
CA ARG A 146 21.40 -5.04 5.09
C ARG A 146 21.10 -4.98 6.58
N HIS A 147 21.75 -4.06 7.30
CA HIS A 147 21.52 -3.84 8.71
C HIS A 147 20.18 -3.14 8.97
N ALA A 148 19.77 -2.22 8.10
CA ALA A 148 18.43 -1.64 8.12
C ALA A 148 17.37 -2.75 8.02
N LYS A 149 17.47 -3.60 6.99
CA LYS A 149 16.59 -4.76 6.80
C LYS A 149 16.57 -5.72 7.98
N SER A 150 17.73 -6.05 8.52
CA SER A 150 17.83 -6.93 9.70
C SER A 150 17.15 -6.32 10.94
N SER A 151 17.27 -5.00 11.13
CA SER A 151 16.62 -4.29 12.24
C SER A 151 15.11 -4.22 12.05
N ASP A 152 14.65 -3.84 10.85
CA ASP A 152 13.23 -3.74 10.51
C ASP A 152 12.54 -5.10 10.62
N LEU A 153 13.13 -6.15 10.06
CA LEU A 153 12.61 -7.51 10.20
C LEU A 153 12.55 -7.94 11.66
N ARG A 154 13.52 -7.58 12.50
CA ARG A 154 13.47 -7.92 13.93
C ARG A 154 12.33 -7.20 14.65
N ARG A 155 12.13 -5.91 14.34
CA ARG A 155 10.99 -5.13 14.84
C ARG A 155 9.67 -5.78 14.46
N ASP A 156 9.58 -6.27 13.22
CA ASP A 156 8.34 -6.78 12.64
C ASP A 156 8.20 -8.31 12.77
N ASN A 157 8.86 -8.93 13.75
CA ASN A 157 8.83 -10.38 14.03
C ASN A 157 9.12 -11.26 12.79
N GLN A 158 10.09 -10.85 11.98
CA GLN A 158 10.54 -11.46 10.73
C GLN A 158 9.44 -11.55 9.66
N ARG A 159 8.43 -10.68 9.73
CA ARG A 159 7.28 -10.66 8.82
C ARG A 159 7.13 -9.33 8.11
N CYS A 160 6.53 -9.38 6.93
CA CYS A 160 6.04 -8.18 6.27
C CYS A 160 4.83 -7.62 7.04
N VAL A 161 4.89 -6.34 7.43
CA VAL A 161 3.79 -5.67 8.14
C VAL A 161 2.50 -5.55 7.33
N ILE A 162 2.59 -5.64 5.99
CA ILE A 162 1.43 -5.53 5.10
C ILE A 162 0.82 -6.90 4.83
N SER A 163 1.62 -7.87 4.39
CA SER A 163 1.12 -9.17 3.92
C SER A 163 1.20 -10.28 4.96
N GLY A 164 1.85 -10.04 6.11
CA GLY A 164 2.09 -11.04 7.16
C GLY A 164 3.06 -12.17 6.78
N HIS A 165 3.59 -12.17 5.55
CA HIS A 165 4.49 -13.21 5.06
C HIS A 165 5.81 -13.18 5.82
N VAL A 166 6.36 -14.37 6.11
CA VAL A 166 7.65 -14.53 6.79
C VAL A 166 8.80 -14.42 5.80
N GLU A 167 9.88 -13.75 6.20
CA GLU A 167 11.10 -13.63 5.41
C GLU A 167 11.76 -15.00 5.17
N THR A 168 11.94 -15.35 3.90
CA THR A 168 12.56 -16.62 3.47
C THR A 168 13.92 -16.87 4.12
N LYS A 169 14.83 -15.88 4.10
CA LYS A 169 16.19 -16.05 4.65
C LYS A 169 16.23 -16.24 6.16
N TYR A 170 15.18 -15.81 6.87
CA TYR A 170 15.06 -16.09 8.29
C TYR A 170 14.73 -17.58 8.50
N LEU A 171 13.73 -18.09 7.79
CA LEU A 171 13.31 -19.49 7.91
C LEU A 171 14.39 -20.47 7.46
N GLU A 172 15.09 -20.20 6.36
CA GLU A 172 16.21 -21.02 5.89
C GLU A 172 17.28 -21.19 6.98
N ARG A 173 17.59 -20.12 7.71
CA ARG A 173 18.57 -20.17 8.82
C ARG A 173 18.07 -21.00 10.01
N GLN A 174 16.77 -20.93 10.32
CA GLN A 174 16.19 -21.75 11.39
C GLN A 174 16.20 -23.24 11.03
N VAL A 175 15.84 -23.58 9.80
CA VAL A 175 15.90 -24.97 9.30
C VAL A 175 17.34 -25.48 9.31
N ALA A 176 18.31 -24.68 8.85
CA ALA A 176 19.73 -25.04 8.89
C ALA A 176 20.28 -25.22 10.32
N GLN A 177 19.64 -24.61 11.33
CA GLN A 177 19.96 -24.78 12.75
C GLN A 177 19.24 -25.98 13.40
N GLY A 178 18.49 -26.76 12.63
CA GLY A 178 17.81 -27.97 13.11
C GLY A 178 16.45 -27.74 13.75
N PHE A 179 15.88 -26.53 13.65
CA PHE A 179 14.53 -26.29 14.16
C PHE A 179 13.48 -26.98 13.27
N THR A 180 12.60 -27.76 13.89
CA THR A 180 11.41 -28.31 13.21
C THR A 180 10.32 -27.25 13.24
N LEU A 181 10.06 -26.64 12.08
CA LEU A 181 9.07 -25.58 11.95
C LEU A 181 7.85 -26.10 11.19
N ASN A 182 6.66 -25.95 11.77
CA ASN A 182 5.39 -26.17 11.06
C ASN A 182 5.08 -24.95 10.18
N ILE A 183 5.74 -24.88 9.02
CA ILE A 183 5.65 -23.72 8.12
C ILE A 183 4.65 -24.02 7.00
N ASN A 184 3.66 -23.14 6.87
CA ASN A 184 2.92 -23.05 5.62
C ASN A 184 3.72 -22.23 4.61
N TRP A 185 4.40 -22.90 3.68
CA TRP A 185 5.24 -22.29 2.66
C TRP A 185 4.50 -21.29 1.77
N LYS A 186 3.17 -21.32 1.72
CA LYS A 186 2.36 -20.32 1.01
C LYS A 186 2.44 -18.92 1.63
N HIS A 187 2.88 -18.79 2.88
CA HIS A 187 3.04 -17.52 3.59
C HIS A 187 4.52 -17.15 3.79
N VAL A 188 5.40 -17.69 2.96
CA VAL A 188 6.83 -17.39 2.96
C VAL A 188 7.17 -16.62 1.69
N ALA A 189 7.87 -15.50 1.84
CA ALA A 189 8.30 -14.70 0.70
C ALA A 189 9.60 -13.97 1.05
N GLN A 190 10.36 -13.61 0.02
CA GLN A 190 11.38 -12.59 0.19
C GLN A 190 10.65 -11.27 0.45
N THR A 191 10.75 -10.78 1.68
CA THR A 191 10.17 -9.50 2.06
C THR A 191 11.18 -8.41 1.76
N GLU A 192 10.70 -7.20 1.50
CA GLU A 192 11.56 -6.02 1.48
C GLU A 192 11.18 -5.13 2.67
N CYS A 193 12.11 -4.27 3.09
CA CYS A 193 11.85 -3.37 4.22
C CYS A 193 10.63 -2.51 3.91
N SER A 194 9.65 -2.49 4.81
CA SER A 194 8.60 -1.49 4.72
C SER A 194 9.19 -0.13 5.05
N HIS A 195 8.95 0.86 4.21
CA HIS A 195 9.26 2.25 4.55
C HIS A 195 8.57 2.63 5.85
N VAL A 196 9.29 3.35 6.72
CA VAL A 196 8.65 4.05 7.82
C VAL A 196 7.69 5.05 7.20
N PHE A 197 6.39 4.83 7.38
CA PHE A 197 5.38 5.77 6.91
C PHE A 197 5.67 7.13 7.55
N SER A 198 5.63 8.19 6.74
CA SER A 198 5.75 9.54 7.29
C SER A 198 4.64 9.76 8.31
N GLU A 199 4.91 10.57 9.33
CA GLU A 199 3.92 10.93 10.36
C GLU A 199 2.61 11.44 9.72
N SER A 200 2.70 12.19 8.62
CA SER A 200 1.54 12.64 7.83
C SER A 200 0.69 11.54 7.22
N THR A 201 1.23 10.33 7.04
CA THR A 201 0.49 9.14 6.59
C THR A 201 -0.14 8.37 7.75
N ASN A 202 0.34 8.62 8.98
CA ASN A 202 -0.09 7.94 10.21
C ASN A 202 -1.03 8.82 11.08
N TRP A 203 -1.45 9.97 10.56
CA TRP A 203 -2.30 10.94 11.25
C TRP A 203 -3.78 10.68 10.92
N ASP A 204 -4.63 10.72 11.95
CA ASP A 204 -6.10 10.54 11.89
C ASP A 204 -6.61 9.10 11.61
N LEU A 205 -5.90 8.08 12.08
CA LEU A 205 -6.49 6.75 12.32
C LEU A 205 -7.40 6.83 13.56
N ARG A 206 -8.58 7.46 13.45
CA ARG A 206 -9.57 7.38 14.53
C ARG A 206 -9.91 5.92 14.75
N ASN A 207 -9.54 5.44 15.92
CA ASN A 207 -9.86 4.13 16.47
C ASN A 207 -11.39 3.88 16.47
N TYR A 208 -11.94 3.42 15.34
CA TYR A 208 -13.27 2.81 15.29
C TYR A 208 -13.22 1.28 15.47
N ALA A 209 -12.20 0.80 16.17
CA ALA A 209 -12.11 -0.56 16.67
C ALA A 209 -12.01 -0.54 18.20
N LYS A 210 -13.07 -0.05 18.84
CA LYS A 210 -13.53 -0.44 20.17
C LYS A 210 -15.05 -0.45 20.17
#